data_AF-A0AAN8XDA9-F1
#
_entry.id   AF-A0AAN8XDA9-F1
#
_cell.length_a   1.000
_cell.length_b   1.000
_cell.length_c   1.000
_cell.angle_alpha   90.00
_cell.angle_beta   90.00
_cell.angle_gamma   90.00
#
_symmetry.space_group_name_H-M   'P 1'
#
loop_
_entity.id
_entity.type
_entity.pdbx_description
1 polymer ?
#
loop_
_entity_poly.entity_id
_entity_poly.type
_entity_poly.pdbx_seq_one_letter_code
_entity_poly.pdbx_strand_id
1 'polypeptide(L)'
;MGTNEMYSLALSKFPVPGDPSFPLNAVYARPKSDAELDLMQQYLQQLRQETGLRVCERVFSTADGKPSKWWLCFTKKKFMDKSLLAPSA
;
A
#
# COMPACT_ATOMS: atom_id res chain seq x y z
N MET A 1 -8.22 -5.58 15.65
CA MET A 1 -9.09 -5.82 14.48
C MET A 1 -8.60 -4.92 13.37
N GLY A 2 -8.30 -5.44 12.17
CA GLY A 2 -7.62 -4.73 11.08
C GLY A 2 -6.22 -5.24 10.75
N THR A 3 -5.48 -5.80 11.73
CA THR A 3 -4.10 -6.26 11.54
C THR A 3 -3.99 -7.45 10.61
N ASN A 4 -4.93 -8.39 10.67
CA ASN A 4 -4.97 -9.56 9.79
C ASN A 4 -5.26 -9.13 8.34
N GLU A 5 -6.22 -8.22 8.14
CA GLU A 5 -6.56 -7.67 6.84
C GLU A 5 -5.39 -6.89 6.24
N MET A 6 -4.69 -6.07 7.05
CA MET A 6 -3.49 -5.36 6.60
C MET A 6 -2.34 -6.30 6.26
N TYR A 7 -2.17 -7.41 6.99
CA TYR A 7 -1.19 -8.43 6.65
C TYR A 7 -1.50 -9.09 5.31
N SER A 8 -2.76 -9.51 5.08
CA SER A 8 -3.20 -10.05 3.79
C SER A 8 -3.04 -9.05 2.65
N LEU A 9 -3.36 -7.77 2.89
CA LEU A 9 -3.13 -6.71 1.91
C LEU A 9 -1.63 -6.55 1.60
N ALA A 10 -0.76 -6.57 2.59
CA ALA A 10 0.68 -6.41 2.38
C ALA A 10 1.30 -7.52 1.52
N LEU A 11 0.80 -8.76 1.66
CA LEU A 11 1.19 -9.91 0.85
C LEU A 11 0.58 -9.92 -0.55
N SER A 12 -0.44 -9.12 -0.80
CA SER A 12 -1.08 -9.04 -2.12
C SER A 12 -0.10 -8.53 -3.18
N LYS A 13 -0.34 -8.90 -4.44
CA LYS A 13 0.49 -8.49 -5.57
C LYS A 13 0.15 -7.06 -5.97
N PHE A 14 1.12 -6.16 -5.88
CA PHE A 14 1.02 -4.77 -6.35
C PHE A 14 1.87 -4.56 -7.61
N PRO A 15 1.46 -3.66 -8.50
CA PRO A 15 2.30 -3.27 -9.62
C PRO A 15 3.53 -2.52 -9.12
N VAL A 16 4.64 -2.70 -9.82
CA VAL A 16 5.94 -2.07 -9.55
C VAL A 16 6.40 -1.26 -10.77
N PRO A 17 7.36 -0.33 -10.63
CA PRO A 17 7.92 0.39 -11.78
C PRO A 17 8.28 -0.54 -12.95
N GLY A 18 7.78 -0.23 -14.14
CA GLY A 18 7.89 -1.05 -15.35
C GLY A 18 6.66 -1.91 -15.66
N ASP A 19 5.78 -2.16 -14.69
CA ASP A 19 4.49 -2.81 -14.93
C ASP A 19 3.51 -1.84 -15.63
N PRO A 20 2.81 -2.23 -16.70
CA PRO A 20 1.84 -1.36 -17.39
C PRO A 20 0.76 -0.77 -16.47
N SER A 21 0.41 -1.47 -15.40
CA SER A 21 -0.58 -1.04 -14.42
C SER A 21 -0.02 -0.14 -13.31
N PHE A 22 1.29 0.12 -13.28
CA PHE A 22 1.90 1.03 -12.32
C PHE A 22 1.67 2.51 -12.73
N PRO A 23 0.94 3.30 -11.92
CA PRO A 23 0.47 4.63 -12.31
C PRO A 23 1.56 5.72 -12.39
N LEU A 24 2.78 5.43 -11.94
CA LEU A 24 3.87 6.40 -11.78
C LEU A 24 5.13 6.02 -12.59
N ASN A 25 4.97 5.26 -13.68
CA ASN A 25 6.08 4.86 -14.56
C ASN A 25 6.88 6.03 -15.17
N ALA A 26 6.28 7.22 -15.29
CA ALA A 26 6.99 8.41 -15.78
C ALA A 26 7.98 9.01 -14.76
N VAL A 27 7.87 8.63 -13.48
CA VAL A 27 8.65 9.21 -12.37
C VAL A 27 9.64 8.19 -11.80
N TYR A 28 9.28 6.90 -11.79
CA TYR A 28 10.13 5.84 -11.23
C TYR A 28 10.76 4.98 -12.31
N ALA A 29 12.05 4.71 -12.16
CA ALA A 29 12.78 3.82 -13.05
C ALA A 29 12.33 2.36 -12.86
N ARG A 30 12.20 1.63 -13.96
CA ARG A 30 12.03 0.17 -13.93
C ARG A 30 13.31 -0.51 -13.41
N PRO A 31 13.21 -1.65 -12.73
CA PRO A 31 14.36 -2.50 -12.43
C PRO A 31 15.15 -2.87 -13.69
N LYS A 32 16.48 -2.95 -13.57
CA LYS A 32 17.39 -3.26 -14.69
C LYS A 32 17.64 -4.75 -14.87
N SER A 33 17.39 -5.56 -13.84
CA SER A 33 17.57 -7.01 -13.85
C SER A 33 16.48 -7.70 -13.03
N ASP A 34 16.31 -9.01 -13.23
CA ASP A 34 15.36 -9.82 -12.46
C ASP A 34 15.71 -9.84 -10.97
N ALA A 35 17.00 -9.86 -10.62
CA ALA A 35 17.45 -9.77 -9.23
C ALA A 35 17.06 -8.43 -8.56
N GLU A 36 17.14 -7.31 -9.31
CA GLU A 36 16.69 -6.00 -8.80
C GLU A 36 15.16 -5.96 -8.67
N LEU A 37 14.44 -6.59 -9.60
CA LEU A 37 12.98 -6.71 -9.54
C LEU A 37 12.55 -7.49 -8.29
N ASP A 38 13.15 -8.65 -8.03
CA ASP A 38 12.86 -9.47 -6.86
C ASP A 38 13.15 -8.72 -5.55
N LEU A 39 14.31 -8.06 -5.48
CA LEU A 39 14.69 -7.24 -4.33
C LEU A 39 13.69 -6.11 -4.10
N MET A 40 13.28 -5.40 -5.17
CA MET A 40 12.30 -4.32 -5.08
C MET A 40 10.94 -4.83 -4.60
N GLN A 41 10.47 -5.97 -5.10
CA GLN A 41 9.20 -6.56 -4.68
C GLN A 41 9.22 -6.95 -3.19
N GLN A 42 10.30 -7.59 -2.73
CA GLN A 42 10.50 -7.94 -1.32
C GLN A 42 10.57 -6.69 -0.44
N TYR A 43 11.33 -5.68 -0.87
CA TYR A 43 11.46 -4.42 -0.13
C TYR A 43 10.12 -3.69 0.00
N LEU A 44 9.37 -3.55 -1.09
CA LEU A 44 8.04 -2.93 -1.07
C LEU A 44 7.03 -3.76 -0.26
N GLN A 45 7.15 -5.09 -0.23
CA GLN A 45 6.33 -5.94 0.64
C GLN A 45 6.62 -5.66 2.12
N GLN A 46 7.89 -5.57 2.51
CA GLN A 46 8.27 -5.23 3.88
C GLN A 46 7.73 -3.85 4.28
N LEU A 47 7.84 -2.86 3.40
CA LEU A 47 7.26 -1.53 3.63
C LEU A 47 5.74 -1.60 3.87
N ARG A 48 5.01 -2.40 3.08
CA ARG A 48 3.55 -2.59 3.27
C ARG A 48 3.22 -3.24 4.61
N GLN A 49 3.98 -4.26 5.03
CA GLN A 49 3.78 -4.94 6.30
C GLN A 49 3.96 -3.99 7.49
N GLU A 50 5.12 -3.31 7.54
CA GLU A 50 5.45 -2.36 8.61
C GLU A 50 4.49 -1.17 8.65
N THR A 51 4.16 -0.61 7.48
CA THR A 51 3.21 0.50 7.39
C THR A 51 1.83 0.07 7.82
N GLY A 52 1.36 -1.10 7.36
CA GLY A 52 0.03 -1.60 7.68
C GLY A 52 -0.17 -1.81 9.18
N LEU A 53 0.82 -2.39 9.86
CA LEU A 53 0.81 -2.56 11.31
C LEU A 53 0.69 -1.21 12.04
N ARG A 54 1.59 -0.27 11.73
CA ARG A 54 1.63 1.05 12.39
C ARG A 54 0.39 1.89 12.09
N VAL A 55 -0.15 1.81 10.87
CA VAL A 55 -1.39 2.51 10.50
C VAL A 55 -2.57 1.95 11.28
N CYS A 56 -2.69 0.63 11.42
CA CYS A 56 -3.73 0.03 12.26
C CYS A 56 -3.69 0.55 13.69
N GLU A 57 -2.52 0.62 14.33
CA GLU A 57 -2.38 1.18 15.67
C GLU A 57 -2.92 2.61 15.76
N ARG A 58 -2.62 3.47 14.78
CA ARG A 58 -3.08 4.87 14.77
C ARG A 58 -4.57 5.01 14.45
N VAL A 59 -5.09 4.21 13.52
CA VAL A 59 -6.50 4.27 13.09
C VAL A 59 -7.42 3.81 14.20
N PHE A 60 -7.04 2.76 14.95
CA PHE A 60 -7.86 2.17 16.01
C PHE A 60 -7.49 2.69 17.42
N SER A 61 -6.67 3.75 17.52
CA SER A 61 -6.35 4.43 18.79
C SER A 61 -7.54 5.29 19.27
N THR A 62 -8.64 4.63 19.59
CA THR A 62 -9.91 5.23 20.04
C THR A 62 -10.40 4.49 21.29
N ALA A 63 -11.15 5.18 22.15
CA ALA A 63 -11.64 4.61 23.40
C ALA A 63 -12.65 3.46 23.20
N ASP A 64 -13.35 3.44 22.07
CA ASP A 64 -14.36 2.43 21.72
C ASP A 64 -13.82 1.32 20.79
N GLY A 65 -12.52 1.37 20.45
CA GLY A 65 -11.88 0.42 19.55
C GLY A 65 -12.37 0.49 18.10
N LYS A 66 -13.13 1.53 17.71
CA LYS A 66 -13.58 1.75 16.33
C LYS A 66 -12.59 2.60 15.53
N PRO A 67 -12.53 2.46 14.20
CA PRO A 67 -11.63 3.28 13.39
C PRO A 67 -11.96 4.78 13.50
N SER A 68 -10.93 5.60 13.69
CA SER A 68 -11.04 7.05 13.84
C SER A 68 -11.57 7.72 12.57
N LYS A 69 -12.65 8.51 12.71
CA LYS A 69 -13.24 9.28 11.61
C LYS A 69 -12.26 10.26 10.94
N TRP A 70 -11.24 10.72 11.68
CA TRP A 70 -10.21 11.63 11.20
C TRP A 70 -9.20 10.95 10.27
N TRP A 71 -9.14 9.62 10.27
CA TRP A 71 -8.43 8.83 9.26
C TRP A 71 -9.38 8.43 8.13
N LEU A 72 -10.61 7.98 8.46
CA LEU A 72 -11.57 7.50 7.47
C LEU A 72 -12.02 8.58 6.46
N CYS A 73 -11.97 9.86 6.83
CA CYS A 73 -12.30 10.96 5.92
C CYS A 73 -11.38 11.04 4.68
N PHE A 74 -10.23 10.36 4.69
CA PHE A 74 -9.29 10.31 3.57
C PHE A 74 -9.50 9.11 2.62
N THR A 75 -10.38 8.16 2.93
CA THR A 75 -10.55 6.90 2.17
C THR A 75 -10.86 7.09 0.68
N LYS A 76 -11.55 8.17 0.32
CA LYS A 76 -11.89 8.52 -1.08
C LYS A 76 -10.92 9.51 -1.73
N LYS A 77 -9.92 10.00 -0.99
CA LYS A 77 -8.93 10.97 -1.48
C LYS A 77 -7.76 10.22 -2.09
N LYS A 78 -7.45 10.50 -3.36
CA LYS A 78 -6.31 9.90 -4.07
C LYS A 78 -5.15 10.89 -4.09
N PHE A 79 -3.99 10.47 -3.62
CA PHE A 79 -2.78 11.29 -3.75
C PHE A 79 -2.35 11.36 -5.23
N MET A 80 -2.14 12.56 -5.76
CA MET A 80 -1.80 12.83 -7.18
C MET A 80 -2.81 12.25 -8.20
N ASP A 81 -4.07 12.02 -7.78
CA ASP A 81 -5.08 11.32 -8.57
C ASP A 81 -4.64 9.92 -9.05
N LYS A 82 -3.70 9.28 -8.34
CA LYS A 82 -3.19 7.94 -8.63
C LYS A 82 -3.70 6.90 -7.63
N SER A 83 -3.72 5.64 -8.06
CA SER A 83 -4.08 4.48 -7.24
C SER A 83 -3.16 3.31 -7.57
N LEU A 84 -2.66 2.61 -6.54
CA LEU A 84 -1.89 1.37 -6.69
C LEU A 84 -2.79 0.13 -6.84
N LEU A 85 -4.07 0.26 -6.49
CA LEU A 85 -5.09 -0.75 -6.77
C LEU A 85 -5.68 -0.46 -8.15
N ALA A 86 -6.02 -1.54 -8.87
CA ALA A 86 -6.69 -1.43 -10.17
C ALA A 86 -7.98 -0.58 -10.06
N PRO A 87 -8.43 0.07 -11.14
CA PRO A 87 -9.60 0.98 -11.12
C PRO A 87 -10.96 0.37 -10.73
N SER A 88 -11.00 -0.89 -10.28
CA SER A 88 -12.22 -1.56 -9.83
C SER A 88 -11.94 -2.40 -8.57
N ALA A 89 -11.97 -1.73 -7.43
CA ALA A 89 -12.32 -2.28 -6.12
C ALA A 89 -13.18 -1.23 -5.39
#